data_AF-A0A3B0J9Y5-F1
#
_entry.id   AF-A0A3B0J9Y5-F1
#
_cell.length_a   1.000
_cell.length_b   1.000
_cell.length_c   1.000
_cell.angle_alpha   90.00
_cell.angle_beta   90.00
_cell.angle_gamma   90.00
#
_symmetry.space_group_name_H-M   'P 1'
#
loop_
_entity.id
_entity.type
_entity.pdbx_description
1 polymer ?
#
loop_
_entity_poly.entity_id
_entity_poly.type
_entity_poly.pdbx_seq_one_letter_code
_entity_poly.pdbx_strand_id
1 'polypeptide(L)'
;MDVKISPQLIAMFENNSYPWRIKIFDGDQSIHFYSNPQNYRLFNLSTNFNLYGKNDSEIPHPTAEFSENFQAHDFETLKQKRNIISIDIYPYGEDSLLQPYICEKFPFIVDRECVGVMFHSRKMELLPFRKFKNFGKIHGTLDCLIETKFTKKELEIMFLVAHSFNPK
;
A
#
# COMPACT_ATOMS: atom_id res chain seq x y z
N MET A 1 -6.97 -19.18 -15.52
CA MET A 1 -8.12 -19.17 -14.59
C MET A 1 -9.00 -17.98 -14.96
N ASP A 2 -10.31 -18.13 -15.10
CA ASP A 2 -11.22 -17.02 -15.41
C ASP A 2 -11.55 -16.27 -14.11
N VAL A 3 -10.66 -15.36 -13.72
CA VAL A 3 -10.80 -14.57 -12.49
C VAL A 3 -11.86 -13.49 -12.70
N LYS A 4 -12.93 -13.51 -11.91
CA LYS A 4 -13.99 -12.49 -11.94
C LYS A 4 -14.10 -11.80 -10.59
N ILE A 5 -14.01 -10.47 -10.60
CA ILE A 5 -14.26 -9.65 -9.40
C ILE A 5 -15.78 -9.49 -9.27
N SER A 6 -16.31 -9.67 -8.06
CA SER A 6 -17.75 -9.48 -7.84
C SER A 6 -18.15 -8.03 -8.14
N PRO A 7 -19.33 -7.80 -8.77
CA PRO A 7 -19.80 -6.44 -9.05
C PRO A 7 -19.91 -5.56 -7.80
N GLN A 8 -20.19 -6.15 -6.64
CA GLN A 8 -20.27 -5.45 -5.36
C GLN A 8 -18.90 -4.91 -4.92
N LEU A 9 -17.81 -5.68 -5.11
CA LEU A 9 -16.46 -5.20 -4.82
C LEU A 9 -16.05 -4.08 -5.76
N ILE A 10 -16.33 -4.22 -7.06
CA ILE A 10 -16.08 -3.16 -8.04
C ILE A 10 -16.83 -1.89 -7.63
N ALA A 11 -18.13 -1.98 -7.36
CA ALA A 11 -18.93 -0.83 -6.93
C ALA A 11 -18.36 -0.19 -5.65
N MET A 12 -17.90 -1.00 -4.69
CA MET A 12 -17.24 -0.48 -3.49
C MET A 12 -15.96 0.29 -3.84
N PHE A 13 -15.06 -0.29 -4.64
CA PHE A 13 -13.78 0.34 -5.00
C PHE A 13 -13.96 1.63 -5.81
N GLU A 14 -14.87 1.63 -6.77
CA GLU A 14 -15.16 2.80 -7.63
C GLU A 14 -15.74 3.98 -6.85
N ASN A 15 -16.51 3.70 -5.79
CA ASN A 15 -17.13 4.73 -4.94
C ASN A 15 -16.31 5.08 -3.70
N ASN A 16 -15.17 4.43 -3.47
CA ASN A 16 -14.31 4.70 -2.32
C ASN A 16 -13.34 5.87 -2.60
N SER A 17 -13.03 6.66 -1.57
CA SER A 17 -12.04 7.75 -1.65
C SER A 17 -10.59 7.28 -1.58
N TYR A 18 -10.34 6.02 -1.22
CA TYR A 18 -9.00 5.45 -1.12
C TYR A 18 -8.58 4.73 -2.41
N PRO A 19 -7.27 4.73 -2.72
CA PRO A 19 -6.68 3.84 -3.71
C PRO A 19 -6.95 2.36 -3.42
N TRP A 20 -7.52 1.66 -4.40
CA TRP A 20 -7.74 0.21 -4.39
C TRP A 20 -7.16 -0.41 -5.65
N ARG A 21 -6.55 -1.59 -5.48
CA ARG A 21 -5.99 -2.41 -6.55
C ARG A 21 -6.17 -3.89 -6.26
N ILE A 22 -6.27 -4.68 -7.32
CA ILE A 22 -6.14 -6.13 -7.27
C ILE A 22 -5.02 -6.52 -8.23
N LYS A 23 -4.12 -7.39 -7.75
CA LYS A 23 -3.19 -8.12 -8.60
C LYS A 23 -3.54 -9.59 -8.58
N ILE A 24 -3.26 -10.29 -9.67
CA ILE A 24 -3.34 -11.75 -9.75
C ILE A 24 -1.93 -12.33 -9.88
N PHE A 25 -1.73 -13.55 -9.39
CA PHE A 25 -0.50 -14.28 -9.61
C PHE A 25 -0.50 -14.91 -11.00
N ASP A 26 0.54 -14.64 -11.77
CA ASP A 26 0.82 -15.25 -13.07
C ASP A 26 2.24 -15.80 -13.03
N GLY A 27 2.35 -17.11 -12.81
CA GLY A 27 3.62 -17.78 -12.57
C GLY A 27 4.33 -17.26 -11.32
N ASP A 28 5.53 -16.70 -11.51
CA ASP A 28 6.39 -16.12 -10.48
C ASP A 28 6.22 -14.59 -10.35
N GLN A 29 5.17 -14.03 -10.96
CA GLN A 29 4.86 -12.62 -10.87
C GLN A 29 3.46 -12.36 -10.32
N SER A 30 3.29 -11.20 -9.70
CA SER A 30 2.00 -10.58 -9.48
C SER A 30 1.80 -9.44 -10.47
N ILE A 31 0.71 -9.49 -11.22
CA ILE A 31 0.38 -8.51 -12.26
C ILE A 31 -0.91 -7.78 -11.92
N HIS A 32 -0.99 -6.50 -12.27
CA HIS A 32 -2.16 -5.67 -12.03
C HIS A 32 -3.37 -6.19 -12.81
N PHE A 33 -4.46 -6.46 -12.10
CA PHE A 33 -5.70 -7.00 -12.67
C PHE A 33 -6.85 -5.99 -12.62
N TYR A 34 -6.90 -5.17 -11.59
CA TYR A 34 -7.87 -4.09 -11.46
C TYR A 34 -7.28 -2.94 -10.64
N SER A 35 -7.69 -1.72 -10.97
CA SER A 35 -7.31 -0.53 -10.22
C SER A 35 -8.40 0.52 -10.32
N ASN A 36 -8.77 1.10 -9.18
CA ASN A 36 -9.79 2.15 -9.14
C ASN A 36 -9.21 3.53 -9.52
N PRO A 37 -10.06 4.53 -9.84
CA PRO A 37 -9.61 5.86 -10.23
C PRO A 37 -8.73 6.57 -9.20
N GLN A 38 -8.94 6.33 -7.90
CA GLN A 38 -8.12 6.94 -6.84
C GLN A 38 -6.68 6.45 -6.89
N ASN A 39 -6.46 5.19 -7.26
CA ASN A 39 -5.12 4.68 -7.45
C ASN A 39 -4.43 5.28 -8.68
N TYR A 40 -5.15 5.51 -9.78
CA TYR A 40 -4.60 6.25 -10.92
C TYR A 40 -4.13 7.64 -10.51
N ARG A 41 -4.92 8.35 -9.69
CA ARG A 41 -4.53 9.66 -9.13
C ARG A 41 -3.34 9.58 -8.19
N LEU A 42 -3.24 8.54 -7.36
CA LEU A 42 -2.11 8.34 -6.44
C LEU A 42 -0.77 8.33 -7.18
N PHE A 43 -0.70 7.62 -8.31
CA PHE A 43 0.49 7.51 -9.14
C PHE A 43 0.58 8.57 -10.24
N ASN A 44 -0.34 9.53 -10.26
CA ASN A 44 -0.46 10.54 -11.31
C ASN A 44 -0.44 9.94 -12.74
N LEU A 45 -1.15 8.83 -12.93
CA LEU A 45 -1.18 8.12 -14.20
C LEU A 45 -2.08 8.84 -15.21
N SER A 46 -1.62 8.89 -16.46
CA SER A 46 -2.42 9.35 -17.59
C SER A 46 -3.69 8.51 -17.74
N THR A 47 -4.79 9.13 -18.17
CA THR A 47 -6.06 8.45 -18.46
C THR A 47 -5.94 7.39 -19.56
N ASN A 48 -4.92 7.49 -20.42
CA ASN A 48 -4.65 6.52 -21.49
C ASN A 48 -3.72 5.38 -21.04
N PHE A 49 -3.15 5.47 -19.84
CA PHE A 49 -2.28 4.42 -19.33
C PHE A 49 -3.15 3.24 -18.85
N ASN A 50 -2.91 2.04 -19.39
CA ASN A 50 -3.61 0.85 -18.95
C ASN A 50 -2.73 0.06 -17.97
N LEU A 51 -3.16 -0.01 -16.71
CA LEU A 51 -2.45 -0.77 -15.68
C LEU A 51 -2.67 -2.29 -15.82
N TYR A 52 -3.74 -2.74 -16.49
CA TYR A 52 -4.05 -4.16 -16.63
C TYR A 52 -2.91 -4.96 -17.26
N GLY A 53 -2.57 -6.09 -16.66
CA GLY A 53 -1.52 -7.02 -17.10
C GLY A 53 -0.10 -6.56 -16.81
N LYS A 54 0.09 -5.37 -16.22
CA LYS A 54 1.42 -4.81 -15.97
C LYS A 54 2.03 -5.29 -14.66
N ASN A 55 3.36 -5.30 -14.60
CA ASN A 55 4.14 -5.37 -13.37
C ASN A 55 4.28 -3.97 -12.73
N ASP A 56 4.59 -3.90 -11.43
CA ASP A 56 4.90 -2.61 -10.77
C ASP A 56 6.11 -1.91 -11.41
N SER A 57 7.05 -2.65 -11.98
CA SER A 57 8.22 -2.11 -12.69
C SER A 57 7.85 -1.35 -13.96
N GLU A 58 6.65 -1.57 -14.51
CA GLU A 58 6.16 -0.90 -15.71
C GLU A 58 5.32 0.35 -15.41
N ILE A 59 5.09 0.66 -14.13
CA ILE A 59 4.38 1.87 -13.73
C ILE A 59 5.32 3.06 -13.99
N PRO A 60 4.89 4.11 -14.72
CA PRO A 60 5.70 5.30 -14.97
C PRO A 60 5.76 6.20 -13.73
N HIS A 61 6.32 5.67 -12.64
CA HIS A 61 6.39 6.31 -11.33
C HIS A 61 7.64 5.83 -10.57
N PRO A 62 8.27 6.66 -9.71
CA PRO A 62 9.48 6.29 -8.97
C PRO A 62 9.39 5.01 -8.12
N THR A 63 8.16 4.58 -7.79
CA THR A 63 7.94 3.30 -7.10
C THR A 63 8.36 2.08 -7.92
N ALA A 64 8.48 2.18 -9.24
CA ALA A 64 8.90 1.07 -10.10
C ALA A 64 10.26 0.48 -9.70
N GLU A 65 11.17 1.30 -9.17
CA GLU A 65 12.48 0.88 -8.66
C GLU A 65 12.37 -0.11 -7.48
N PHE A 66 11.22 -0.14 -6.79
CA PHE A 66 10.95 -1.00 -5.62
C PHE A 66 10.01 -2.17 -5.96
N SER A 67 9.76 -2.41 -7.24
CA SER A 67 8.88 -3.47 -7.73
C SER A 67 9.19 -4.84 -7.14
N GLU A 68 10.46 -5.22 -7.00
CA GLU A 68 10.87 -6.49 -6.38
C GLU A 68 10.39 -6.63 -4.93
N ASN A 69 10.43 -5.55 -4.14
CA ASN A 69 9.91 -5.56 -2.76
C ASN A 69 8.39 -5.72 -2.74
N PHE A 70 7.70 -5.09 -3.69
CA PHE A 70 6.24 -5.23 -3.80
C PHE A 70 5.85 -6.65 -4.16
N GLN A 71 6.54 -7.26 -5.13
CA GLN A 71 6.38 -8.67 -5.51
C GLN A 71 6.61 -9.58 -4.30
N ALA A 72 7.72 -9.41 -3.58
CA ALA A 72 8.02 -10.21 -2.39
C ALA A 72 6.91 -10.12 -1.33
N HIS A 73 6.40 -8.92 -1.06
CA HIS A 73 5.27 -8.72 -0.15
C HIS A 73 3.97 -9.37 -0.66
N ASP A 74 3.74 -9.37 -1.98
CA ASP A 74 2.56 -10.01 -2.59
C ASP A 74 2.63 -11.53 -2.38
N PHE A 75 3.80 -12.15 -2.64
CA PHE A 75 4.02 -13.58 -2.39
C PHE A 75 4.02 -13.97 -0.91
N GLU A 76 4.51 -13.12 -0.01
CA GLU A 76 4.39 -13.37 1.43
C GLU A 76 2.92 -13.32 1.90
N THR A 77 2.09 -12.47 1.30
CA THR A 77 0.63 -12.45 1.57
C THR A 77 0.00 -13.78 1.16
N LEU A 78 0.38 -14.33 0.00
CA LEU A 78 -0.04 -15.66 -0.45
C LEU A 78 0.39 -16.77 0.51
N LYS A 79 1.67 -16.79 0.87
CA LYS A 79 2.27 -17.83 1.72
C LYS A 79 1.66 -17.85 3.12
N GLN A 80 1.49 -16.69 3.72
CA GLN A 80 1.04 -16.56 5.11
C GLN A 80 -0.49 -16.54 5.23
N LYS A 81 -1.22 -16.34 4.12
CA LYS A 81 -2.69 -16.22 4.07
C LYS A 81 -3.25 -15.24 5.11
N ARG A 82 -2.49 -14.20 5.40
CA ARG A 82 -2.85 -13.13 6.34
C ARG A 82 -2.56 -11.78 5.71
N ASN A 83 -3.12 -10.74 6.32
CA ASN A 83 -2.90 -9.40 5.85
C ASN A 83 -1.46 -8.96 6.17
N ILE A 84 -0.83 -8.29 5.21
CA ILE A 84 0.45 -7.62 5.39
C ILE A 84 0.20 -6.12 5.36
N ILE A 85 0.76 -5.41 6.33
CA ILE A 85 0.66 -3.96 6.45
C ILE A 85 2.06 -3.37 6.28
N SER A 86 2.20 -2.38 5.41
CA SER A 86 3.43 -1.61 5.22
C SER A 86 3.17 -0.11 5.34
N ILE A 87 4.25 0.63 5.61
CA ILE A 87 4.27 2.09 5.45
C ILE A 87 5.14 2.39 4.24
N ASP A 88 4.52 2.97 3.23
CA ASP A 88 5.14 3.28 1.94
C ASP A 88 5.32 4.79 1.85
N ILE A 89 6.55 5.26 1.62
CA ILE A 89 6.89 6.69 1.58
C ILE A 89 7.51 7.03 0.23
N TYR A 90 6.70 7.62 -0.64
CA TYR A 90 7.07 7.91 -2.03
C TYR A 90 6.51 9.26 -2.48
N PRO A 91 7.05 9.86 -3.56
CA PRO A 91 6.52 11.08 -4.16
C PRO A 91 5.20 10.79 -4.87
N TYR A 92 4.07 10.95 -4.20
CA TYR A 92 2.74 10.60 -4.73
C TYR A 92 1.93 11.85 -5.15
N GLY A 93 0.93 11.62 -6.00
CA GLY A 93 0.00 12.64 -6.51
C GLY A 93 0.61 13.54 -7.57
N GLU A 94 -0.19 14.46 -8.08
CA GLU A 94 0.21 15.40 -9.15
C GLU A 94 1.43 16.24 -8.76
N ASP A 95 1.46 16.72 -7.53
CA ASP A 95 2.56 17.52 -6.98
C ASP A 95 3.82 16.70 -6.64
N SER A 96 3.78 15.37 -6.80
CA SER A 96 4.89 14.46 -6.48
C SER A 96 5.45 14.65 -5.06
N LEU A 97 4.57 14.92 -4.09
CA LEU A 97 4.96 15.18 -2.71
C LEU A 97 5.37 13.88 -2.02
N LEU A 98 6.54 13.88 -1.37
CA LEU A 98 7.00 12.77 -0.54
C LEU A 98 6.06 12.63 0.67
N GLN A 99 5.26 11.58 0.70
CA GLN A 99 4.23 11.43 1.73
C GLN A 99 4.02 9.96 2.12
N PRO A 100 3.80 9.68 3.42
CA PRO A 100 3.57 8.33 3.90
C PRO A 100 2.14 7.85 3.62
N TYR A 101 2.04 6.62 3.16
CA TYR A 101 0.79 5.86 3.04
C TYR A 101 0.88 4.58 3.87
N ILE A 102 -0.22 4.24 4.53
CA ILE A 102 -0.40 2.91 5.11
C ILE A 102 -1.02 2.05 4.02
N CYS A 103 -0.34 0.96 3.68
CA CYS A 103 -0.72 0.03 2.63
C CYS A 103 -1.04 -1.31 3.27
N GLU A 104 -2.24 -1.84 3.02
CA GLU A 104 -2.63 -3.15 3.52
C GLU A 104 -2.95 -4.07 2.35
N LYS A 105 -2.33 -5.25 2.36
CA LYS A 105 -2.50 -6.31 1.36
C LYS A 105 -3.30 -7.45 2.00
N PHE A 106 -4.36 -7.86 1.33
CA PHE A 106 -5.25 -8.96 1.68
C PHE A 106 -5.09 -10.08 0.64
N PRO A 107 -5.12 -11.36 1.06
CA PRO A 107 -5.25 -12.47 0.12
C PRO A 107 -6.53 -12.30 -0.73
N PHE A 108 -6.40 -12.32 -2.06
CA PHE A 108 -7.56 -12.29 -2.96
C PHE A 108 -7.99 -13.71 -3.27
N ILE A 109 -9.14 -14.11 -2.72
CA ILE A 109 -9.61 -15.49 -2.75
C ILE A 109 -10.76 -15.64 -3.74
N VAL A 110 -10.63 -16.58 -4.67
CA VAL A 110 -11.66 -17.01 -5.62
C VAL A 110 -11.84 -18.51 -5.46
N ASP A 111 -13.08 -18.98 -5.27
CA ASP A 111 -13.39 -20.41 -5.12
C ASP A 111 -12.52 -21.16 -4.08
N ARG A 112 -12.17 -20.48 -2.98
CA ARG A 112 -11.30 -20.95 -1.87
C ARG A 112 -9.80 -21.00 -2.19
N GLU A 113 -9.39 -20.61 -3.39
CA GLU A 113 -8.00 -20.48 -3.78
C GLU A 113 -7.56 -19.02 -3.70
N CYS A 114 -6.37 -18.77 -3.16
CA CYS A 114 -5.77 -17.44 -3.21
C CYS A 114 -5.14 -17.25 -4.59
N VAL A 115 -5.75 -16.41 -5.41
CA VAL A 115 -5.36 -16.19 -6.82
C VAL A 115 -4.56 -14.90 -7.01
N GLY A 116 -4.37 -14.13 -5.93
CA GLY A 116 -3.75 -12.83 -6.00
C GLY A 116 -3.76 -12.08 -4.68
N VAL A 117 -3.61 -10.77 -4.77
CA VAL A 117 -3.71 -9.85 -3.64
C VAL A 117 -4.65 -8.70 -3.97
N MET A 118 -5.52 -8.39 -3.02
CA MET A 118 -6.30 -7.16 -3.00
C MET A 118 -5.60 -6.21 -2.04
N PHE A 119 -5.42 -4.96 -2.40
CA PHE A 119 -4.75 -4.03 -1.50
C PHE A 119 -5.30 -2.62 -1.60
N HIS A 120 -5.24 -1.92 -0.47
CA HIS A 120 -5.61 -0.52 -0.37
C HIS A 120 -4.50 0.29 0.26
N SER A 121 -4.48 1.56 -0.08
CA SER A 121 -3.55 2.53 0.49
C SER A 121 -4.35 3.69 1.03
N ARG A 122 -4.02 4.14 2.25
CA ARG A 122 -4.58 5.37 2.81
C ARG A 122 -3.45 6.30 3.22
N LYS A 123 -3.61 7.59 2.95
CA LYS A 123 -2.62 8.58 3.36
C LYS A 123 -2.50 8.54 4.88
N MET A 124 -1.28 8.44 5.39
CA MET A 124 -1.05 8.48 6.82
C MET A 124 -1.18 9.93 7.28
N GLU A 125 -2.28 10.24 7.97
CA GLU A 125 -2.47 11.56 8.58
C GLU A 125 -1.48 11.73 9.74
N LEU A 126 -0.49 12.59 9.51
CA LEU A 126 0.49 12.92 10.53
C LEU A 126 -0.10 13.98 11.46
N LEU A 127 -0.54 13.58 12.66
CA LEU A 127 -0.96 14.52 13.71
C LEU A 127 0.25 15.31 14.25
N PRO A 128 0.26 16.66 14.20
CA PRO A 128 1.38 17.46 14.68
C PRO A 128 1.77 17.11 16.12
N PHE A 129 3.07 16.99 16.39
CA PHE A 129 3.59 16.58 17.71
C PHE A 129 3.06 17.50 18.83
N ARG A 130 2.85 18.78 18.51
CA ARG A 130 2.28 19.79 19.43
C ARG A 130 0.84 19.49 19.90
N LYS A 131 0.09 18.63 19.21
CA LYS A 131 -1.23 18.15 19.67
C LYS A 131 -1.13 17.15 20.81
N PHE A 132 0.02 16.48 20.98
CA PHE A 132 0.29 15.57 22.09
C PHE A 132 0.79 16.37 23.31
N LYS A 133 -0.13 17.07 23.98
CA LYS A 133 0.20 17.93 25.13
C LYS A 133 0.75 17.17 26.35
N ASN A 134 0.61 15.84 26.41
CA ASN A 134 0.99 15.01 27.56
C ASN A 134 1.58 13.67 27.11
N PHE A 135 2.85 13.64 26.71
CA PHE A 135 3.58 12.41 26.36
C PHE A 135 3.55 11.34 27.47
N GLY A 136 3.42 11.74 28.74
CA GLY A 136 3.38 10.83 29.89
C GLY A 136 2.03 10.14 30.17
N LYS A 137 0.96 10.43 29.40
CA LYS A 137 -0.38 9.82 29.59
C LYS A 137 -0.97 9.29 28.28
N ILE A 138 -0.13 8.84 27.34
CA ILE A 138 -0.61 8.16 26.15
C ILE A 138 -1.07 6.76 26.57
N HIS A 139 -2.39 6.58 26.65
CA HIS A 139 -2.99 5.25 26.77
C HIS A 139 -3.16 4.72 25.35
N GLY A 140 -2.41 3.68 24.99
CA GLY A 140 -2.53 3.01 23.70
C GLY A 140 -1.85 1.65 23.77
N THR A 141 -2.56 0.62 23.35
CA THR A 141 -1.97 -0.72 23.17
C THR A 141 -1.19 -0.68 21.85
N LEU A 142 0.13 -0.78 21.94
CA LEU A 142 0.99 -0.99 20.78
C LEU A 142 1.26 -2.50 20.71
N ASP A 143 0.41 -3.26 20.04
CA ASP A 143 0.69 -4.66 19.74
C ASP A 143 1.73 -4.73 18.60
N CYS A 144 2.95 -4.31 18.90
CA CYS A 144 4.13 -4.62 18.09
C CYS A 144 4.53 -6.06 18.37
N LEU A 145 3.82 -7.01 17.75
CA LEU A 145 4.34 -8.37 17.57
C LEU A 145 5.43 -8.34 16.50
N ILE A 146 6.56 -7.68 16.78
CA ILE A 146 7.75 -7.70 15.93
C ILE A 146 8.96 -7.82 16.86
N GLU A 147 9.77 -8.85 16.63
CA GLU A 147 11.03 -9.07 17.32
C GLU A 147 11.90 -7.80 17.27
N THR A 148 12.47 -7.47 18.42
CA THR A 148 12.75 -6.10 18.92
C THR A 148 13.97 -5.39 18.34
N LYS A 149 14.26 -5.54 17.05
CA LYS A 149 15.39 -4.86 16.40
C LYS A 149 14.99 -4.18 15.10
N PHE A 150 14.76 -2.88 15.15
CA PHE A 150 14.66 -2.05 13.96
C PHE A 150 16.00 -2.01 13.22
N THR A 151 15.94 -2.15 11.92
CA THR A 151 17.05 -1.85 11.00
C THR A 151 17.33 -0.34 10.98
N LYS A 152 18.53 0.04 10.51
CA LYS A 152 18.88 1.46 10.31
C LYS A 152 17.86 2.18 9.44
N LYS A 153 17.35 1.52 8.38
CA LYS A 153 16.38 2.10 7.46
C LYS A 153 15.02 2.31 8.12
N GLU A 154 14.56 1.35 8.92
CA GLU A 154 13.33 1.50 9.70
C GLU A 154 13.45 2.62 10.72
N LEU A 155 14.60 2.76 11.41
CA LEU A 155 14.87 3.88 12.31
C LEU A 155 14.90 5.23 11.57
N GLU A 156 15.50 5.29 10.38
CA GLU A 156 15.47 6.49 9.52
C GLU A 156 14.04 6.85 9.11
N ILE A 157 13.23 5.86 8.71
CA ILE A 157 11.82 6.05 8.37
C ILE A 157 11.03 6.56 9.59
N MET A 158 11.19 5.91 10.75
CA MET A 158 10.57 6.35 11.99
C MET A 158 11.00 7.76 12.37
N PHE A 159 12.29 8.10 12.20
CA PHE A 159 12.80 9.45 12.42
C PHE A 159 12.20 10.45 11.45
N LEU A 160 12.15 10.17 10.14
CA LEU A 160 11.57 11.07 9.14
C LEU A 160 10.08 11.31 9.37
N VAL A 161 9.33 10.26 9.69
CA VAL A 161 7.93 10.35 10.13
C VAL A 161 7.84 11.20 11.39
N ALA A 162 8.70 10.95 12.39
CA ALA A 162 8.75 11.72 13.63
C ALA A 162 9.07 13.22 13.39
N HIS A 163 9.97 13.51 12.45
CA HIS A 163 10.48 14.86 12.17
C HIS A 163 9.53 15.67 11.29
N SER A 164 8.75 15.01 10.43
CA SER A 164 7.66 15.67 9.70
C SER A 164 6.53 16.15 10.62
N PHE A 165 6.51 15.73 11.90
CA PHE A 165 5.65 16.32 12.94
C PHE A 165 6.19 17.60 13.59
N ASN A 166 7.40 18.04 13.23
CA ASN A 166 8.06 19.21 13.81
C ASN A 166 8.57 20.20 12.72
N PRO A 167 7.71 20.66 11.80
CA PRO A 167 8.07 21.80 10.97
C PRO A 167 8.31 23.00 11.89
N LYS A 168 9.41 23.73 11.65
CA LYS A 168 9.77 24.95 12.39
C LYS A 168 8.58 25.91 12.45
#